data_AF-A0A809X3Z9-F1
#
_entry.id   AF-A0A809X3Z9-F1
#
_cell.length_a   1.000
_cell.length_b   1.000
_cell.length_c   1.000
_cell.angle_alpha   90.00
_cell.angle_beta   90.00
_cell.angle_gamma   90.00
#
_symmetry.space_group_name_H-M   'P 1'
#
loop_
_entity.id
_entity.type
_entity.pdbx_description
1 polymer ?
#
loop_
_entity_poly.entity_id
_entity_poly.type
_entity_poly.pdbx_seq_one_letter_code
_entity_poly.pdbx_strand_id
1 'polypeptide(L)'
;MRPMPDKAAAYMQLALWGISLSEGPPSSLRQWWADERAHREDYGLTEEQIETLIEACRVKVEQLQRDDRPRPQPKPRSTSQRSRQGSLI
;
A
#
# COMPACT_ATOMS: atom_id res chain seq x y z
N MET A 1 -7.47 30.40 -24.65
CA MET A 1 -8.23 29.18 -24.29
C MET A 1 -7.34 28.32 -23.42
N ARG A 2 -7.74 28.01 -22.16
CA ARG A 2 -7.04 26.99 -21.38
C ARG A 2 -7.41 25.63 -21.99
N PRO A 3 -6.45 24.73 -22.26
CA PRO A 3 -6.79 23.37 -22.67
C PRO A 3 -7.62 22.75 -21.55
N MET A 4 -8.80 22.23 -21.88
CA MET A 4 -9.53 21.40 -20.92
C MET A 4 -8.65 20.19 -20.62
N PRO A 5 -8.52 19.79 -19.34
CA PRO A 5 -7.77 18.59 -19.02
C PRO A 5 -8.36 17.43 -19.80
N ASP A 6 -7.49 16.71 -20.48
CA ASP A 6 -7.84 15.47 -21.15
C ASP A 6 -8.57 14.57 -20.15
N LYS A 7 -9.73 14.01 -20.53
CA LYS A 7 -10.55 13.22 -19.60
C LYS A 7 -9.77 12.06 -19.00
N ALA A 8 -8.84 11.47 -19.75
CA ALA A 8 -7.97 10.41 -19.26
C ALA A 8 -6.97 10.94 -18.21
N ALA A 9 -6.44 12.15 -18.39
CA ALA A 9 -5.55 12.78 -17.41
C ALA A 9 -6.27 13.12 -16.09
N ALA A 10 -7.50 13.64 -16.16
CA ALA A 10 -8.31 13.90 -14.98
C ALA A 10 -8.68 12.59 -14.25
N TYR A 11 -9.05 11.56 -15.02
CA TYR A 11 -9.31 10.23 -14.48
C TYR A 11 -8.08 9.64 -13.79
N MET A 12 -6.90 9.71 -14.42
CA MET A 12 -5.63 9.25 -13.84
C MET A 12 -5.38 9.87 -12.47
N GLN A 13 -5.57 11.19 -12.33
CA GLN A 13 -5.34 11.86 -11.05
C GLN A 13 -6.30 11.37 -9.96
N LEU A 14 -7.58 11.16 -10.31
CA LEU A 14 -8.57 10.60 -9.40
C LEU A 14 -8.23 9.15 -9.00
N ALA A 15 -7.84 8.32 -9.96
CA ALA A 15 -7.48 6.93 -9.73
C ALA A 15 -6.23 6.81 -8.84
N LEU A 16 -5.17 7.58 -9.11
CA LEU A 16 -3.97 7.62 -8.27
C LEU A 16 -4.26 8.08 -6.84
N TRP A 17 -5.13 9.09 -6.69
CA TRP A 17 -5.57 9.54 -5.38
C TRP A 17 -6.36 8.45 -4.64
N GLY A 18 -7.27 7.76 -5.33
CA GLY A 18 -8.03 6.62 -4.77
C GLY A 18 -7.11 5.48 -4.30
N ILE A 19 -6.11 5.11 -5.10
CA ILE A 19 -5.09 4.11 -4.72
C ILE A 19 -4.34 4.55 -3.46
N SER A 20 -3.92 5.82 -3.39
CA SER A 20 -3.19 6.37 -2.25
C SER A 20 -3.97 6.28 -0.94
N LEU A 21 -5.28 6.53 -1.00
CA LEU A 21 -6.19 6.50 0.15
C LEU A 21 -6.63 5.09 0.59
N SER A 22 -6.30 4.03 -0.16
CA SER A 22 -6.72 2.69 0.22
C SER A 22 -5.99 2.22 1.48
N GLU A 23 -6.74 1.98 2.55
CA GLU A 23 -6.24 1.44 3.84
C GLU A 23 -6.71 -0.01 4.09
N GLY A 24 -7.49 -0.58 3.16
CA GLY A 24 -8.03 -1.93 3.26
C GLY A 24 -7.00 -3.04 2.93
N PRO A 25 -7.40 -4.32 3.05
CA PRO A 25 -6.55 -5.44 2.69
C PRO A 25 -6.16 -5.39 1.20
N PRO A 26 -4.99 -5.93 0.81
CA PRO A 26 -4.52 -5.94 -0.57
C PRO A 26 -5.51 -6.51 -1.61
N SER A 27 -6.41 -7.39 -1.18
CA SER A 27 -7.49 -7.95 -2.00
C SER A 27 -8.48 -6.90 -2.48
N SER A 28 -8.78 -5.88 -1.68
CA SER A 28 -9.68 -4.77 -2.05
C SER A 28 -9.12 -3.96 -3.23
N LEU A 29 -7.80 -3.72 -3.23
CA LEU A 29 -7.14 -2.99 -4.32
C LEU A 29 -7.12 -3.78 -5.63
N ARG A 30 -6.98 -5.12 -5.55
CA ARG A 30 -7.05 -6.01 -6.72
C ARG A 30 -8.46 -6.07 -7.30
N GLN A 31 -9.48 -6.09 -6.45
CA GLN A 31 -10.88 -6.06 -6.87
C GLN A 31 -11.18 -4.74 -7.59
N TRP A 32 -10.81 -3.60 -6.97
CA TRP A 32 -10.92 -2.28 -7.59
C TRP A 32 -10.24 -2.22 -8.96
N TRP A 33 -9.03 -2.77 -9.09
CA TRP A 33 -8.31 -2.84 -10.38
C TRP A 33 -9.04 -3.66 -11.45
N ALA A 34 -9.79 -4.68 -11.05
CA ALA A 34 -10.57 -5.52 -11.97
C ALA A 34 -11.82 -4.78 -12.48
N ASP A 35 -12.53 -4.09 -11.59
CA ASP A 35 -13.67 -3.23 -11.92
C ASP A 35 -13.23 -2.01 -12.75
N GLU A 36 -12.03 -1.50 -12.51
CA GLU A 36 -11.44 -0.37 -13.23
C GLU A 36 -11.14 -0.68 -14.72
N ARG A 37 -11.08 -1.96 -15.11
CA ARG A 37 -10.81 -2.34 -16.51
C ARG A 37 -11.89 -1.78 -17.46
N ALA A 38 -13.15 -1.70 -17.03
CA ALA A 38 -14.25 -1.13 -17.82
C ALA A 38 -14.11 0.38 -18.02
N HIS A 39 -13.56 1.09 -17.03
CA HIS A 39 -13.35 2.54 -17.10
C HIS A 39 -12.19 2.92 -18.03
N ARG A 40 -11.22 2.03 -18.24
CA ARG A 40 -10.08 2.28 -19.15
C ARG A 40 -10.51 2.48 -20.59
N GLU A 41 -11.47 1.67 -21.03
CA GLU A 41 -12.03 1.75 -22.38
C GLU A 41 -12.93 2.98 -22.54
N ASP A 42 -13.69 3.34 -21.50
CA ASP A 42 -14.61 4.50 -21.51
C ASP A 42 -13.85 5.85 -21.57
N TYR A 43 -12.79 5.99 -20.77
CA TYR A 43 -11.98 7.21 -20.73
C TYR A 43 -10.86 7.25 -21.77
N GLY A 44 -10.63 6.15 -22.50
CA GLY A 44 -9.61 6.07 -23.56
C GLY A 44 -8.18 6.22 -23.03
N LEU A 45 -7.85 5.56 -21.91
CA LEU A 45 -6.50 5.62 -21.34
C LEU A 45 -5.46 5.05 -22.31
N THR A 46 -4.30 5.70 -22.38
CA THR A 46 -3.15 5.18 -23.14
C THR A 46 -2.48 4.03 -22.38
N GLU A 47 -1.71 3.20 -23.10
CA GLU A 47 -0.95 2.10 -22.50
C GLU A 47 -0.04 2.59 -21.36
N GLU A 48 0.69 3.69 -21.56
CA GLU A 48 1.55 4.30 -20.53
C GLU A 48 0.77 4.73 -19.28
N GLN A 49 -0.45 5.27 -19.44
CA GLN A 49 -1.29 5.65 -18.30
C GLN A 49 -1.80 4.42 -17.55
N ILE A 50 -2.14 3.35 -18.27
CA ILE A 50 -2.54 2.08 -17.67
C ILE A 50 -1.38 1.48 -16.89
N GLU A 51 -0.16 1.47 -17.45
CA GLU A 51 1.05 1.01 -16.76
C GLU A 51 1.32 1.80 -15.48
N THR A 52 1.15 3.12 -15.52
CA THR A 52 1.31 3.99 -14.34
C THR A 52 0.36 3.58 -13.21
N LEU A 53 -0.90 3.28 -13.53
CA LEU A 53 -1.87 2.84 -12.52
C LEU A 53 -1.57 1.43 -11.99
N ILE A 54 -1.07 0.51 -12.84
CA ILE A 54 -0.60 -0.82 -12.43
C ILE A 54 0.52 -0.69 -11.40
N GLU A 55 1.51 0.16 -11.70
CA GLU A 55 2.66 0.37 -10.81
C GLU A 55 2.22 0.96 -9.48
N ALA A 56 1.37 1.99 -9.50
CA ALA A 56 0.82 2.58 -8.29
C ALA A 56 0.08 1.54 -7.42
N CYS A 57 -0.73 0.68 -8.05
CA CYS A 57 -1.42 -0.41 -7.34
C CYS A 57 -0.43 -1.40 -6.71
N ARG A 58 0.62 -1.80 -7.45
CA ARG A 58 1.65 -2.72 -6.94
C ARG A 58 2.39 -2.15 -5.74
N VAL A 59 2.83 -0.90 -5.84
CA VAL A 59 3.52 -0.20 -4.75
C VAL A 59 2.65 -0.12 -3.51
N LYS A 60 1.36 0.25 -3.67
CA LYS A 60 0.44 0.34 -2.54
C LYS A 60 0.18 -1.02 -1.89
N VAL A 61 0.03 -2.08 -2.67
CA VAL A 61 -0.11 -3.45 -2.15
C VAL A 61 1.12 -3.86 -1.34
N GLU A 62 2.33 -3.56 -1.83
CA GLU A 62 3.56 -3.86 -1.08
C GLU A 62 3.63 -3.09 0.25
N GLN A 63 3.22 -1.82 0.26
CA GLN A 63 3.14 -1.02 1.48
C GLN A 63 2.16 -1.62 2.49
N LEU A 64 0.94 -1.95 2.07
CA LEU A 64 -0.08 -2.57 2.91
C LEU A 64 0.40 -3.91 3.50
N GLN A 65 1.14 -4.72 2.72
CA GLN A 65 1.72 -5.98 3.19
C GLN A 65 2.91 -5.79 4.15
N ARG A 66 3.63 -4.68 4.06
CA ARG A 66 4.72 -4.35 5.00
C ARG A 66 4.18 -3.87 6.34
N ASP A 67 3.12 -3.07 6.34
CA ASP A 67 2.46 -2.59 7.56
C ASP A 67 1.75 -3.73 8.32
N ASP A 68 1.23 -4.73 7.61
CA ASP A 68 0.62 -5.91 8.21
C ASP A 68 1.64 -6.86 8.87
N ARG A 69 2.95 -6.70 8.62
CA ARG A 69 3.94 -7.53 9.31
C ARG A 69 4.01 -7.10 10.78
N PRO A 70 3.76 -8.01 11.74
CA PRO A 70 3.98 -7.70 13.14
C PRO A 70 5.45 -7.35 13.32
N ARG A 71 5.72 -6.10 13.74
CA ARG A 71 7.04 -5.69 14.22
C ARG A 71 7.51 -6.76 15.21
N PRO A 72 8.67 -7.40 15.02
CA PRO A 72 9.15 -8.38 15.99
C PRO A 72 9.28 -7.66 17.34
N GLN A 73 8.43 -8.02 18.30
CA GLN A 73 8.56 -7.53 19.67
C GLN A 73 9.97 -7.93 20.15
N PRO A 74 10.77 -6.99 20.68
CA PRO A 74 12.04 -7.37 21.27
C PRO A 74 11.73 -8.32 22.42
N LYS A 75 12.20 -9.58 22.29
CA LYS A 75 12.07 -10.59 23.34
C LYS A 75 12.58 -9.98 24.65
N PRO A 76 11.85 -10.07 25.78
CA PRO A 76 12.35 -9.59 27.05
C PRO A 76 13.66 -10.32 27.32
N ARG A 77 14.74 -9.55 27.41
CA ARG A 77 16.08 -10.04 27.71
C ARG A 77 16.03 -10.52 29.15
N SER A 78 15.85 -11.83 29.36
CA SER A 78 16.02 -12.46 30.66
C SER A 78 17.46 -12.26 31.10
N THR A 79 17.70 -11.16 31.81
CA THR A 79 18.91 -10.95 32.57
C THR A 79 18.87 -11.96 33.71
N SER A 80 19.47 -13.13 33.50
CA SER A 80 19.90 -14.01 34.59
C SER A 80 20.94 -13.24 35.41
N GLN A 81 20.45 -12.43 36.34
CA GLN A 81 21.27 -11.75 37.31
C GLN A 81 21.76 -12.79 38.31
N ARG A 82 23.00 -13.19 38.11
CA ARG A 82 23.86 -13.88 39.05
C ARG A 82 23.85 -13.13 40.40
N SER A 83 23.12 -13.63 41.38
CA SER A 83 23.29 -13.23 42.79
C SER A 83 24.24 -14.18 43.48
N ARG A 84 25.50 -13.74 43.64
CA ARG A 84 26.44 -14.23 44.65
C ARG A 84 26.30 -13.35 45.90
N GLN A 85 25.80 -13.92 47.00
CA GLN A 85 25.95 -13.49 48.41
C GLN A 85 24.97 -14.39 49.20
N GLY A 86 25.32 -15.24 50.16
CA GLY A 86 26.28 -15.11 51.25
C GLY A 86 25.51 -14.82 52.55
N SER A 87 25.37 -15.81 53.45
CA SER A 87 25.13 -15.67 54.91
C SER A 87 25.06 -17.09 55.53
N LEU A 88 26.04 -17.48 56.36
CA LEU A 88 25.96 -17.51 57.83
C LEU A 88 24.79 -18.37 58.34
N ILE A 89 25.05 -19.62 58.78
CA ILE A 89 25.00 -20.10 60.19
C ILE A 89 25.91 -21.33 60.30
#